data_AF-T0LAB7-F1
#
_entry.id   AF-T0LAB7-F1
#
_cell.length_a   1.000
_cell.length_b   1.000
_cell.length_c   1.000
_cell.angle_alpha   90.00
_cell.angle_beta   90.00
_cell.angle_gamma   90.00
#
_symmetry.space_group_name_H-M   'P 1'
#
loop_
_entity.id
_entity.type
_entity.pdbx_description
1 polymer ?
#
loop_
_entity_poly.entity_id
_entity_poly.type
_entity_poly.pdbx_seq_one_letter_code
_entity_poly.pdbx_strand_id
1 'polypeptide(L)'
;MQSDAEALLGMVTRLHPPVRVILDVGAQVLELDNIGVAKRWLQMTEGDENTQAVIFCDDNDHICVIDRRHHVQIFHTSPFASQPDVCLVFLDEAHTRGTDLKLPGNYRAAVTLGANLTKDRLVQACMRMRKLGKGQSVVFCVPNEIQQKISLLSHVQNPTEIDVSDVLEWAVSETFVDLHRGIWLWANQGRRHQRHRLLWQEVYVDGSTTFNASHAEKFLEEEAQTLESRYRPVQRDSEELNHSSDNAHVDPITERLLSFGGIDSDSSTFREEQERELSPEIEQEREIQRPPPASPRQHSIHRDIRTLISDGILPPGSKAWMPAFISLGNTSASSHFRVENFPQRILVTKDFVQTIIPKLPSCQQYVSDLFQRSVQWILTRASEGGVIDIAMVISPHEAQELLPDIKRSNFVSLHLYAPRPNLGFTPLDALDLYTVPRRPVTWSLPQSSTTELNLFSGQLYFKSVEEYLSACEFLGLSPGLGEPDTHDATMSIDEHAETQDSSMYDFGLVHFMRILMMKIRRNCDSIDKSHVGRILDSTSLSAEDFE
;
A
#
# COMPACT_ATOMS: atom_id res chain seq x y z
N MET A 1 19.39 33.87 24.80
CA MET A 1 20.22 32.95 24.01
C MET A 1 19.30 32.33 22.99
N GLN A 2 19.67 32.36 21.72
CA GLN A 2 18.93 31.68 20.65
C GLN A 2 19.16 30.17 20.81
N SER A 3 18.12 29.34 20.69
CA SER A 3 18.28 27.88 20.76
C SER A 3 18.94 27.33 19.48
N ASP A 4 19.46 26.10 19.53
CA ASP A 4 20.12 25.49 18.37
C ASP A 4 19.11 25.26 17.23
N ALA A 5 17.89 24.85 17.56
CA ALA A 5 16.78 24.77 16.62
C ALA A 5 16.45 26.14 15.95
N GLU A 6 16.45 27.24 16.71
CA GLU A 6 16.19 28.57 16.15
C GLU A 6 17.37 29.08 15.30
N ALA A 7 18.60 28.74 15.66
CA ALA A 7 19.79 29.05 14.88
C ALA A 7 19.77 28.30 13.54
N LEU A 8 19.42 27.01 13.56
CA LEU A 8 19.26 26.18 12.37
C LEU A 8 18.16 26.73 11.45
N LEU A 9 16.95 26.95 11.96
CA LEU A 9 15.83 27.49 11.15
C LEU A 9 16.16 28.87 10.59
N GLY A 10 16.81 29.73 11.38
CA GLY A 10 17.29 31.03 10.93
C GLY A 10 18.32 30.92 9.80
N MET A 11 19.25 29.96 9.89
CA MET A 11 20.21 29.69 8.81
C MET A 11 19.49 29.19 7.55
N VAL A 12 18.65 28.16 7.69
CA VAL A 12 17.96 27.47 6.60
C VAL A 12 17.09 28.43 5.79
N THR A 13 16.36 29.33 6.46
CA THR A 13 15.49 30.33 5.82
C THR A 13 16.23 31.39 5.00
N ARG A 14 17.54 31.57 5.22
CA ARG A 14 18.37 32.53 4.46
C ARG A 14 19.10 31.90 3.27
N LEU A 15 19.11 30.57 3.16
CA LEU A 15 19.85 29.88 2.11
C LEU A 15 19.25 30.13 0.72
N HIS A 16 20.13 30.31 -0.27
CA HIS A 16 19.78 30.42 -1.68
C HIS A 16 20.50 29.31 -2.47
N PRO A 17 19.81 28.54 -3.33
CA PRO A 17 18.36 28.45 -3.53
C PRO A 17 17.58 28.02 -2.26
N PRO A 18 16.26 28.29 -2.17
CA PRO A 18 15.48 28.06 -0.96
C PRO A 18 15.43 26.58 -0.58
N VAL A 19 15.51 26.30 0.72
CA VAL A 19 15.37 24.96 1.28
C VAL A 19 13.90 24.69 1.59
N ARG A 20 13.41 23.52 1.15
CA ARG A 20 12.03 23.07 1.37
C ARG A 20 11.93 21.86 2.31
N VAL A 21 13.06 21.24 2.63
CA VAL A 21 13.13 20.03 3.46
C VAL A 21 14.24 20.19 4.49
N ILE A 22 13.99 19.81 5.75
CA ILE A 22 15.03 19.63 6.76
C ILE A 22 15.05 18.16 7.14
N LEU A 23 16.23 17.55 7.04
CA LEU A 23 16.53 16.18 7.43
C LEU A 23 17.45 16.25 8.63
N ASP A 24 16.90 16.13 9.83
CA ASP A 24 17.66 16.25 11.08
C ASP A 24 18.30 14.91 11.49
N VAL A 25 19.09 14.32 10.58
CA VAL A 25 19.77 13.04 10.83
C VAL A 25 20.88 13.15 11.88
N GLY A 26 21.40 14.36 12.10
CA GLY A 26 22.39 14.66 13.13
C GLY A 26 21.81 15.00 14.50
N ALA A 27 20.48 14.90 14.70
CA ALA A 27 19.79 15.19 15.95
C ALA A 27 20.18 16.56 16.56
N GLN A 28 20.21 17.59 15.73
CA GLN A 28 20.59 18.94 16.13
C GLN A 28 19.40 19.74 16.70
N VAL A 29 18.17 19.25 16.53
CA VAL A 29 16.98 19.87 17.12
C VAL A 29 16.58 19.10 18.37
N LEU A 30 17.00 19.61 19.54
CA LEU A 30 16.74 18.98 20.84
C LEU A 30 15.66 19.69 21.66
N GLU A 31 15.46 21.00 21.42
CA GLU A 31 14.61 21.83 22.29
C GLU A 31 13.16 21.93 21.84
N LEU A 32 12.85 21.46 20.62
CA LEU A 32 11.51 21.48 20.03
C LEU A 32 11.11 20.07 19.62
N ASP A 33 9.85 19.73 19.86
CA ASP A 33 9.20 18.59 19.23
C ASP A 33 8.95 18.87 17.73
N ASN A 34 8.61 17.83 16.97
CA ASN A 34 8.44 17.92 15.52
C ASN A 34 7.41 18.98 15.11
N ILE A 35 6.31 19.08 15.86
CA ILE A 35 5.28 20.11 15.64
C ILE A 35 5.80 21.51 16.00
N GLY A 36 6.63 21.65 17.03
CA GLY A 36 7.26 22.90 17.43
C GLY A 36 8.19 23.44 16.34
N VAL A 37 9.01 22.57 15.74
CA VAL A 37 9.85 22.91 14.59
C VAL A 37 8.98 23.34 13.41
N ALA A 38 7.94 22.56 13.09
CA ALA A 38 7.03 22.85 11.99
C ALA A 38 6.33 24.23 12.15
N LYS A 39 5.80 24.52 13.34
CA LYS A 39 5.20 25.82 13.68
C LYS A 39 6.20 26.96 13.52
N ARG A 40 7.40 26.80 14.10
CA ARG A 40 8.41 27.85 14.10
C ARG A 40 8.93 28.14 12.70
N TRP A 41 9.15 27.10 11.89
CA TRP A 41 9.60 27.24 10.51
C TRP A 41 8.53 27.91 9.64
N LEU A 42 7.25 27.57 9.84
CA LEU A 42 6.15 28.23 9.15
C LEU A 42 6.09 29.72 9.50
N GLN A 43 6.20 30.10 10.77
CA GLN A 43 6.25 31.51 11.20
C GLN A 43 7.41 32.28 10.54
N MET A 44 8.59 31.68 10.46
CA MET A 44 9.76 32.32 9.83
C MET A 44 9.62 32.50 8.31
N THR A 45 8.63 31.86 7.68
CA THR A 45 8.35 31.94 6.24
C THR A 45 7.05 32.70 5.92
N GLU A 46 6.50 33.49 6.84
CA GLU A 46 5.25 34.26 6.64
C GLU A 46 5.25 35.19 5.41
N GLY A 47 6.42 35.66 4.98
CA GLY A 47 6.55 36.48 3.76
C GLY A 47 6.56 35.71 2.44
N ASP A 48 6.55 34.36 2.46
CA ASP A 48 6.52 33.53 1.26
C ASP A 48 5.11 33.00 0.99
N GLU A 49 4.42 33.63 0.03
CA GLU A 49 3.07 33.25 -0.40
C GLU A 49 3.02 31.84 -1.01
N ASN A 50 4.15 31.26 -1.45
CA ASN A 50 4.20 29.90 -1.98
C ASN A 50 4.34 28.82 -0.89
N THR A 51 4.41 29.21 0.38
CA THR A 51 4.50 28.29 1.52
C THR A 51 3.22 28.34 2.33
N GLN A 52 2.45 27.26 2.31
CA GLN A 52 1.12 27.18 2.92
C GLN A 52 1.06 26.25 4.13
N ALA A 53 1.97 25.28 4.23
CA ALA A 53 1.97 24.30 5.33
C ALA A 53 3.35 23.66 5.55
N VAL A 54 3.50 22.94 6.66
CA VAL A 54 4.69 22.12 6.98
C VAL A 54 4.26 20.70 7.33
N ILE A 55 4.88 19.73 6.68
CA ILE A 55 4.71 18.29 6.92
C ILE A 55 5.73 17.85 7.97
N PHE A 56 5.29 17.07 8.96
CA PHE A 56 6.11 16.52 10.04
C PHE A 56 5.52 15.17 10.51
N CYS A 57 6.27 14.41 11.31
CA CYS A 57 5.75 13.20 11.94
C CYS A 57 5.39 13.47 13.41
N ASP A 58 4.20 13.07 13.84
CA ASP A 58 3.76 13.23 15.23
C ASP A 58 4.34 12.16 16.17
N ASP A 59 4.02 12.23 17.46
CA ASP A 59 4.51 11.29 18.48
C ASP A 59 3.98 9.85 18.31
N ASN A 60 3.03 9.63 17.39
CA ASN A 60 2.46 8.32 17.07
C ASN A 60 2.91 7.84 15.67
N ASP A 61 4.00 8.39 15.14
CA ASP A 61 4.57 8.11 13.83
C ASP A 61 3.62 8.38 12.64
N HIS A 62 2.59 9.22 12.82
CA HIS A 62 1.73 9.65 11.73
C HIS A 62 2.32 10.85 10.99
N ILE A 63 2.33 10.77 9.66
CA ILE A 63 2.65 11.91 8.82
C ILE A 63 1.50 12.94 8.90
N CYS A 64 1.78 14.05 9.55
CA CYS A 64 0.86 15.16 9.79
C CYS A 64 1.28 16.39 8.99
N VAL A 65 0.34 17.32 8.84
CA VAL A 65 0.58 18.62 8.20
C VAL A 65 -0.05 19.72 9.06
N ILE A 66 0.70 20.81 9.25
CA ILE A 66 0.23 22.02 9.90
C ILE A 66 0.16 23.19 8.92
N ASP A 67 -0.99 23.86 8.87
CA ASP A 67 -1.22 25.02 7.99
C ASP A 67 -0.93 26.37 8.66
N ARG A 68 -1.05 27.46 7.89
CA ARG A 68 -0.91 28.85 8.38
C ARG A 68 -1.89 29.24 9.46
N ARG A 69 -3.02 28.54 9.59
CA ARG A 69 -4.04 28.76 10.63
C ARG A 69 -3.77 27.93 11.88
N HIS A 70 -2.62 27.25 11.94
CA HIS A 70 -2.21 26.33 12.98
C HIS A 70 -3.12 25.10 13.12
N HIS A 71 -3.85 24.75 12.07
CA HIS A 71 -4.64 23.52 12.03
C HIS A 71 -3.74 22.34 11.70
N VAL A 72 -3.82 21.29 12.52
CA VAL A 72 -3.05 20.05 12.36
C VAL A 72 -3.99 18.94 11.91
N GLN A 73 -3.62 18.22 10.86
CA GLN A 73 -4.38 17.10 10.33
C GLN A 73 -3.45 16.04 9.73
N ILE A 74 -3.96 14.83 9.54
CA ILE A 74 -3.22 13.75 8.87
C ILE A 74 -2.96 14.16 7.41
N PHE A 75 -1.71 14.00 6.96
CA PHE A 75 -1.30 14.49 5.63
C PHE A 75 -2.11 13.83 4.51
N HIS A 76 -2.31 12.51 4.53
CA HIS A 76 -2.97 11.79 3.43
C HIS A 76 -4.45 12.19 3.20
N THR A 77 -5.14 12.65 4.26
CA THR A 77 -6.54 13.12 4.17
C THR A 77 -6.64 14.63 3.97
N SER A 78 -5.52 15.34 3.98
CA SER A 78 -5.46 16.79 3.81
C SER A 78 -5.52 17.21 2.34
N PRO A 79 -5.99 18.42 2.03
CA PRO A 79 -5.87 18.97 0.67
C PRO A 79 -4.41 19.07 0.19
N PHE A 80 -3.46 19.21 1.12
CA PHE A 80 -2.02 19.29 0.83
C PHE A 80 -1.44 17.98 0.28
N ALA A 81 -2.12 16.84 0.42
CA ALA A 81 -1.69 15.58 -0.21
C ALA A 81 -1.60 15.69 -1.74
N SER A 82 -2.50 16.48 -2.34
CA SER A 82 -2.51 16.75 -3.79
C SER A 82 -1.57 17.88 -4.23
N GLN A 83 -1.09 18.71 -3.29
CA GLN A 83 -0.29 19.90 -3.54
C GLN A 83 0.95 19.93 -2.63
N PRO A 84 1.84 18.92 -2.72
CA PRO A 84 3.02 18.86 -1.85
C PRO A 84 4.03 19.98 -2.15
N ASP A 85 3.92 20.65 -3.30
CA ASP A 85 4.77 21.74 -3.77
C ASP A 85 4.68 23.00 -2.90
N VAL A 86 3.52 23.28 -2.30
CA VAL A 86 3.33 24.42 -1.39
C VAL A 86 3.72 24.11 0.07
N CYS A 87 4.24 22.92 0.36
CA CYS A 87 4.62 22.49 1.70
C CYS A 87 6.12 22.63 1.99
N LEU A 88 6.48 22.78 3.26
CA LEU A 88 7.81 22.45 3.77
C LEU A 88 7.76 21.07 4.42
N VAL A 89 8.91 20.44 4.64
CA VAL A 89 8.98 19.11 5.25
C VAL A 89 10.07 19.06 6.30
N PHE A 90 9.73 18.68 7.53
CA PHE A 90 10.68 18.42 8.60
C PHE A 90 10.64 16.93 8.96
N LEU A 91 11.79 16.27 8.93
CA LEU A 91 11.98 14.90 9.41
C LEU A 91 13.10 14.90 10.46
N ASP A 92 12.80 14.43 11.66
CA ASP A 92 13.78 14.23 12.73
C ASP A 92 14.67 13.00 12.46
N GLU A 93 15.56 12.68 13.41
CA GLU A 93 16.46 11.53 13.32
C GLU A 93 15.71 10.21 13.07
N ALA A 94 14.65 9.94 13.84
CA ALA A 94 13.89 8.69 13.77
C ALA A 94 13.17 8.55 12.42
N HIS A 95 12.63 9.65 11.90
CA HIS A 95 11.79 9.68 10.70
C HIS A 95 12.59 9.94 9.41
N THR A 96 13.92 10.08 9.49
CA THR A 96 14.80 10.06 8.31
C THR A 96 14.99 8.65 7.74
N ARG A 97 14.54 7.61 8.46
CA ARG A 97 14.44 6.21 8.01
C ARG A 97 12.97 5.80 7.92
N GLY A 98 12.62 4.93 6.96
CA GLY A 98 11.27 4.35 6.87
C GLY A 98 10.15 5.25 6.30
N THR A 99 10.21 6.57 6.48
CA THR A 99 9.14 7.48 6.02
C THR A 99 8.98 7.47 4.49
N ASP A 100 7.77 7.18 4.01
CA ASP A 100 7.39 7.23 2.60
C ASP A 100 6.65 8.54 2.26
N LEU A 101 7.41 9.56 1.84
CA LEU A 101 6.88 10.83 1.39
C LEU A 101 7.37 11.15 -0.03
N LYS A 102 6.44 11.45 -0.95
CA LYS A 102 6.77 11.82 -2.33
C LYS A 102 7.05 13.32 -2.42
N LEU A 103 8.34 13.67 -2.39
CA LEU A 103 8.79 15.05 -2.47
C LEU A 103 8.82 15.57 -3.93
N PRO A 104 8.45 16.84 -4.18
CA PRO A 104 8.56 17.47 -5.50
C PRO A 104 9.98 17.48 -6.06
N GLY A 105 10.09 17.46 -7.39
CA GLY A 105 11.36 17.23 -8.10
C GLY A 105 12.38 18.37 -8.02
N ASN A 106 11.96 19.56 -7.60
CA ASN A 106 12.79 20.76 -7.47
C ASN A 106 13.22 21.06 -6.02
N TYR A 107 12.93 20.15 -5.07
CA TYR A 107 13.17 20.40 -3.66
C TYR A 107 14.66 20.34 -3.31
N ARG A 108 15.09 21.26 -2.44
CA ARG A 108 16.40 21.26 -1.80
C ARG A 108 16.23 20.95 -0.31
N ALA A 109 17.05 20.03 0.20
CA ALA A 109 17.05 19.67 1.61
C ALA A 109 18.27 20.22 2.37
N ALA A 110 18.07 20.72 3.58
CA ALA A 110 19.12 20.93 4.56
C ALA A 110 19.29 19.65 5.38
N VAL A 111 20.50 19.13 5.46
CA VAL A 111 20.82 17.88 6.16
C VAL A 111 21.74 18.24 7.33
N THR A 112 21.31 17.97 8.55
CA THR A 112 22.13 18.25 9.74
C THR A 112 23.16 17.15 9.94
N LEU A 113 24.35 17.52 10.43
CA LEU A 113 25.38 16.56 10.84
C LEU A 113 25.49 16.53 12.35
N GLY A 114 25.78 15.37 12.92
CA GLY A 114 25.92 15.16 14.36
C GLY A 114 26.99 14.13 14.70
N ALA A 115 27.34 14.00 15.98
CA ALA A 115 28.35 13.04 16.42
C ALA A 115 27.87 11.59 16.19
N ASN A 116 28.80 10.67 15.90
CA ASN A 116 28.51 9.25 15.59
C ASN A 116 27.59 9.05 14.36
N LEU A 117 27.49 10.02 13.46
CA LEU A 117 26.70 9.90 12.25
C LEU A 117 27.47 9.08 11.20
N THR A 118 27.05 7.82 11.01
CA THR A 118 27.68 6.92 10.05
C THR A 118 27.31 7.27 8.60
N LYS A 119 28.16 6.86 7.65
CA LYS A 119 27.92 6.99 6.21
C LYS A 119 26.54 6.47 5.80
N ASP A 120 26.13 5.30 6.28
CA ASP A 120 24.87 4.69 5.86
C ASP A 120 23.67 5.49 6.35
N ARG A 121 23.69 5.97 7.60
CA ARG A 121 22.63 6.83 8.15
C ARG A 121 22.52 8.15 7.37
N LEU A 122 23.66 8.79 7.10
CA LEU A 122 23.72 10.01 6.29
C LEU A 122 23.13 9.79 4.88
N VAL A 123 23.55 8.72 4.21
CA VAL A 123 23.07 8.40 2.85
C VAL A 123 21.58 8.05 2.86
N GLN A 124 21.09 7.27 3.83
CA GLN A 124 19.68 6.90 3.94
C GLN A 124 18.78 8.12 4.12
N ALA A 125 19.20 9.08 4.95
CA ALA A 125 18.52 10.36 5.11
C ALA A 125 18.50 11.14 3.79
N CYS A 126 19.66 11.32 3.14
CA CYS A 126 19.75 11.98 1.84
C CYS A 126 18.89 11.29 0.76
N MET A 127 18.76 9.97 0.79
CA MET A 127 17.93 9.19 -0.13
C MET A 127 16.41 9.40 0.06
N ARG A 128 15.97 10.10 1.11
CA ARG A 128 14.60 10.65 1.16
C ARG A 128 14.34 11.58 -0.02
N MET A 129 15.39 12.27 -0.50
CA MET A 129 15.39 12.98 -1.77
C MET A 129 15.57 11.99 -2.93
N ARG A 130 14.50 11.24 -3.27
CA ARG A 130 14.54 10.15 -4.28
C ARG A 130 14.98 10.58 -5.69
N LYS A 131 14.91 11.87 -6.02
CA LYS A 131 15.40 12.47 -7.28
C LYS A 131 16.68 13.30 -7.08
N LEU A 132 17.48 12.98 -6.07
CA LEU A 132 18.76 13.65 -5.82
C LEU A 132 19.65 13.61 -7.08
N GLY A 133 20.16 14.77 -7.49
CA GLY A 133 20.95 14.93 -8.73
C GLY A 133 20.09 14.97 -10.02
N LYS A 134 18.78 14.78 -9.92
CA LYS A 134 17.79 14.88 -11.01
C LYS A 134 16.74 15.95 -10.69
N GLY A 135 17.21 17.14 -10.31
CA GLY A 135 16.39 18.28 -9.89
C GLY A 135 16.42 18.52 -8.37
N GLN A 136 16.40 17.45 -7.56
CA GLN A 136 16.56 17.59 -6.11
C GLN A 136 18.03 17.74 -5.72
N SER A 137 18.28 18.48 -4.65
CA SER A 137 19.64 18.74 -4.13
C SER A 137 19.66 18.75 -2.60
N VAL A 138 20.85 18.68 -2.02
CA VAL A 138 21.08 18.77 -0.57
C VAL A 138 22.09 19.87 -0.25
N VAL A 139 22.05 20.35 1.00
CA VAL A 139 23.08 21.19 1.60
C VAL A 139 23.33 20.69 3.01
N PHE A 140 24.60 20.52 3.38
CA PHE A 140 24.96 20.06 4.72
C PHE A 140 25.05 21.24 5.68
N CYS A 141 24.37 21.11 6.82
CA CYS A 141 24.48 22.01 7.96
C CYS A 141 25.48 21.39 8.93
N VAL A 142 26.67 21.99 9.02
CA VAL A 142 27.79 21.45 9.79
C VAL A 142 27.93 22.24 11.10
N PRO A 143 27.64 21.64 12.28
CA PRO A 143 27.93 22.27 13.56
C PRO A 143 29.43 22.43 13.79
N ASN A 144 29.81 23.40 14.64
CA ASN A 144 31.23 23.69 14.93
C ASN A 144 32.02 22.46 15.41
N GLU A 145 31.41 21.57 16.20
CA GLU A 145 32.05 20.34 16.67
C GLU A 145 32.40 19.40 15.50
N ILE A 146 31.46 19.19 14.58
CA ILE A 146 31.65 18.31 13.42
C ILE A 146 32.63 18.94 12.43
N GLN A 147 32.56 20.25 12.27
CA GLN A 147 33.49 21.02 11.46
C GLN A 147 34.95 20.80 11.91
N GLN A 148 35.21 20.83 13.22
CA GLN A 148 36.53 20.54 13.77
C GLN A 148 36.98 19.10 13.46
N LYS A 149 36.08 18.12 13.58
CA LYS A 149 36.38 16.72 13.23
C LYS A 149 36.74 16.55 11.76
N ILE A 150 35.97 17.18 10.86
CA ILE A 150 36.24 17.16 9.41
C ILE A 150 37.60 17.80 9.10
N SER A 151 37.89 18.97 9.69
CA SER A 151 39.17 19.67 9.50
C SER A 151 40.37 18.86 9.98
N LEU A 152 40.23 18.10 11.08
CA LEU A 152 41.30 17.25 11.60
C LEU A 152 41.64 16.09 10.66
N LEU A 153 40.65 15.52 9.98
CA LEU A 153 40.83 14.41 9.04
C LEU A 153 41.35 14.89 7.67
N SER A 154 40.76 15.95 7.15
CA SER A 154 40.96 16.39 5.75
C SER A 154 42.15 17.34 5.58
N HIS A 155 42.86 17.66 6.67
CA HIS A 155 43.92 18.68 6.74
C HIS A 155 43.51 20.09 6.26
N VAL A 156 42.21 20.35 6.14
CA VAL A 156 41.64 21.64 5.73
C VAL A 156 41.76 22.62 6.91
N GLN A 157 42.56 23.67 6.74
CA GLN A 157 42.78 24.69 7.79
C GLN A 157 41.65 25.72 7.85
N ASN A 158 40.93 25.93 6.74
CA ASN A 158 39.89 26.94 6.63
C ASN A 158 38.47 26.33 6.62
N PRO A 159 37.59 26.73 7.56
CA PRO A 159 36.19 26.29 7.62
C PRO A 159 35.39 26.40 6.32
N THR A 160 35.70 27.42 5.52
CA THR A 160 34.97 27.77 4.30
C THR A 160 35.37 26.93 3.08
N GLU A 161 36.37 26.07 3.23
CA GLU A 161 36.88 25.20 2.17
C GLU A 161 36.36 23.77 2.27
N ILE A 162 35.53 23.45 3.26
CA ILE A 162 34.94 22.12 3.44
C ILE A 162 34.02 21.81 2.25
N ASP A 163 34.35 20.76 1.50
CA ASP A 163 33.55 20.23 0.41
C ASP A 163 32.75 18.99 0.84
N VAL A 164 31.82 18.56 -0.02
CA VAL A 164 31.03 17.35 0.18
C VAL A 164 31.92 16.11 0.28
N SER A 165 33.06 16.07 -0.42
CA SER A 165 34.03 14.96 -0.28
C SER A 165 34.52 14.80 1.15
N ASP A 166 34.79 15.91 1.84
CA ASP A 166 35.34 15.92 3.20
C ASP A 166 34.29 15.46 4.22
N VAL A 167 33.03 15.86 4.01
CA VAL A 167 31.89 15.36 4.80
C VAL A 167 31.72 13.85 4.63
N LEU A 168 31.84 13.34 3.40
CA LEU A 168 31.73 11.90 3.13
C LEU A 168 32.92 11.13 3.71
N GLU A 169 34.13 11.65 3.62
CA GLU A 169 35.32 11.06 4.24
C GLU A 169 35.18 10.99 5.76
N TRP A 170 34.71 12.07 6.39
CA TRP A 170 34.40 12.06 7.81
C TRP A 170 33.32 11.03 8.16
N ALA A 171 32.19 10.98 7.46
CA ALA A 171 31.13 10.02 7.74
C ALA A 171 31.57 8.55 7.54
N VAL A 172 32.47 8.29 6.59
CA VAL A 172 33.13 6.98 6.39
C VAL A 172 34.04 6.66 7.58
N SER A 173 34.79 7.65 8.08
CA SER A 173 35.63 7.48 9.28
C SER A 173 34.79 7.15 10.52
N GLU A 174 33.65 7.82 10.71
CA GLU A 174 32.70 7.52 11.80
C GLU A 174 32.14 6.10 11.65
N THR A 175 31.88 5.61 10.44
CA THR A 175 31.51 4.20 10.21
C THR A 175 32.61 3.24 10.66
N PHE A 176 33.90 3.55 10.43
CA PHE A 176 34.99 2.70 10.91
C PHE A 176 35.07 2.70 12.44
N VAL A 177 34.89 3.85 13.09
CA VAL A 177 34.86 3.97 14.55
C VAL A 177 33.69 3.15 15.12
N ASP A 178 32.51 3.27 14.52
CA ASP A 178 31.30 2.54 14.89
C ASP A 178 31.48 1.02 14.75
N LEU A 179 31.99 0.55 13.60
CA LEU A 179 32.31 -0.86 13.38
C LEU A 179 33.36 -1.39 14.37
N HIS A 180 34.36 -0.57 14.71
CA HIS A 180 35.36 -0.94 15.70
C HIS A 180 34.75 -1.07 17.11
N ARG A 181 33.78 -0.23 17.48
CA ARG A 181 33.02 -0.39 18.73
C ARG A 181 32.18 -1.68 18.71
N GLY A 182 31.55 -1.98 17.58
CA GLY A 182 30.69 -3.16 17.40
C GLY A 182 31.42 -4.51 17.32
N ILE A 183 32.74 -4.54 17.15
CA ILE A 183 33.49 -5.81 16.97
C ILE A 183 33.38 -6.76 18.16
N TRP A 184 33.29 -6.21 19.38
CA TRP A 184 33.12 -7.00 20.60
C TRP A 184 31.73 -7.60 20.71
N LEU A 185 30.71 -6.82 20.36
CA LEU A 185 29.34 -7.30 20.31
C LEU A 185 29.21 -8.43 19.27
N TRP A 186 29.75 -8.22 18.07
CA TRP A 186 29.82 -9.24 17.02
C TRP A 186 30.50 -10.53 17.52
N ALA A 187 31.64 -10.41 18.22
CA ALA A 187 32.35 -11.57 18.75
C ALA A 187 31.53 -12.33 19.81
N ASN A 188 30.88 -11.60 20.73
CA ASN A 188 30.01 -12.18 21.76
C ASN A 188 28.79 -12.88 21.13
N GLN A 189 28.11 -12.24 20.18
CA GLN A 189 26.99 -12.82 19.44
C GLN A 189 27.42 -14.06 18.64
N GLY A 190 28.60 -14.02 18.02
CA GLY A 190 29.17 -15.17 17.28
C GLY A 190 29.44 -16.37 18.19
N ARG A 191 30.05 -16.14 19.36
CA ARG A 191 30.29 -17.19 20.37
C ARG A 191 28.99 -17.75 20.94
N ARG A 192 28.01 -16.88 21.22
CA ARG A 192 26.65 -17.27 21.63
C ARG A 192 26.00 -18.16 20.57
N HIS A 193 26.04 -17.75 19.31
CA HIS A 193 25.51 -18.54 18.19
C HIS A 193 26.21 -19.90 18.08
N GLN A 194 27.54 -19.96 18.20
CA GLN A 194 28.28 -21.22 18.17
C GLN A 194 27.86 -22.17 19.29
N ARG A 195 27.71 -21.65 20.53
CA ARG A 195 27.20 -22.43 21.67
C ARG A 195 25.78 -22.95 21.40
N HIS A 196 24.86 -22.07 20.99
CA HIS A 196 23.47 -22.43 20.71
C HIS A 196 23.34 -23.44 19.57
N ARG A 197 24.18 -23.34 18.54
CA ARG A 197 24.21 -24.30 17.43
C ARG A 197 24.60 -25.71 17.90
N LEU A 198 25.58 -25.83 18.81
CA LEU A 198 25.98 -27.13 19.37
C LEU A 198 24.86 -27.72 20.22
N LEU A 199 24.23 -26.91 21.08
CA LEU A 199 23.06 -27.33 21.86
C LEU A 199 21.89 -27.76 20.96
N TRP A 200 21.65 -27.06 19.86
CA TRP A 200 20.62 -27.41 18.90
C TRP A 200 20.87 -28.77 18.23
N GLN A 201 22.14 -29.09 17.93
CA GLN A 201 22.53 -30.39 17.39
C GLN A 201 22.31 -31.54 18.38
N GLU A 202 22.45 -31.29 19.69
CA GLU A 202 22.12 -32.31 20.73
C GLU A 202 20.63 -32.65 20.74
N VAL A 203 19.77 -31.68 20.43
CA VAL A 203 18.30 -31.82 20.49
C VAL A 203 17.70 -32.37 19.21
N TYR A 204 18.41 -32.21 18.08
CA TYR A 204 17.97 -32.66 16.77
C TYR A 204 18.53 -34.06 16.45
N VAL A 205 17.70 -35.08 16.63
CA VAL A 205 18.07 -36.50 16.41
C VAL A 205 17.13 -37.13 15.39
N ASP A 206 17.69 -37.75 14.35
CA ASP A 206 16.98 -38.51 13.32
C ASP A 206 15.80 -37.77 12.66
N GLY A 207 15.97 -36.47 12.38
CA GLY A 207 14.93 -35.65 11.72
C GLY A 207 13.81 -35.18 12.65
N SER A 208 13.93 -35.45 13.96
CA SER A 208 12.96 -35.03 14.98
C SER A 208 13.62 -34.22 16.10
N THR A 209 12.94 -33.17 16.55
CA THR A 209 13.42 -32.30 17.62
C THR A 209 12.85 -32.79 18.96
N THR A 210 13.67 -33.33 19.85
CA THR A 210 13.22 -33.81 21.17
C THR A 210 13.60 -32.82 22.27
N PHE A 211 12.82 -31.76 22.40
CA PHE A 211 13.10 -30.66 23.33
C PHE A 211 12.57 -30.98 24.75
N ASN A 212 13.41 -30.85 25.78
CA ASN A 212 12.99 -31.03 27.17
C ASN A 212 13.43 -29.83 28.03
N ALA A 213 12.93 -29.74 29.27
CA ALA A 213 13.24 -28.63 30.17
C ALA A 213 14.75 -28.47 30.44
N SER A 214 15.49 -29.57 30.61
CA SER A 214 16.95 -29.52 30.82
C SER A 214 17.71 -29.00 29.59
N HIS A 215 17.22 -29.21 28.37
CA HIS A 215 17.77 -28.60 27.17
C HIS A 215 17.48 -27.10 27.15
N ALA A 216 16.26 -26.69 27.48
CA ALA A 216 15.86 -25.28 27.58
C ALA A 216 16.77 -24.50 28.54
N GLU A 217 17.06 -25.07 29.71
CA GLU A 217 17.94 -24.48 30.73
C GLU A 217 19.36 -24.20 30.21
N LYS A 218 19.89 -25.03 29.30
CA LYS A 218 21.22 -24.82 28.71
C LYS A 218 21.30 -23.61 27.76
N PHE A 219 20.16 -23.21 27.18
CA PHE A 219 20.04 -22.03 26.31
C PHE A 219 19.84 -20.73 27.10
N LEU A 220 19.58 -20.81 28.40
CA LEU A 220 19.42 -19.62 29.23
C LEU A 220 20.77 -18.93 29.43
N GLU A 221 20.70 -17.60 29.50
CA GLU A 221 21.80 -16.72 29.84
C GLU A 221 21.44 -15.88 31.06
N GLU A 222 22.44 -15.38 31.74
CA GLU A 222 22.25 -14.51 32.90
C GLU A 222 21.76 -13.13 32.42
N GLU A 223 20.46 -12.87 32.57
CA GLU A 223 19.82 -11.62 32.12
C GLU A 223 20.30 -10.39 32.91
N ALA A 224 20.63 -10.58 34.19
CA ALA A 224 20.98 -9.51 35.11
C ALA A 224 22.40 -9.69 35.65
N GLN A 225 23.30 -8.79 35.27
CA GLN A 225 24.64 -8.70 35.86
C GLN A 225 24.63 -7.84 37.12
N THR A 226 25.48 -8.19 38.08
CA THR A 226 25.64 -7.38 39.29
C THR A 226 26.37 -6.06 38.99
N LEU A 227 26.13 -5.01 39.78
CA LEU A 227 26.88 -3.75 39.66
C LEU A 227 28.39 -3.97 39.85
N GLU A 228 28.77 -4.90 40.74
CA GLU A 228 30.18 -5.23 40.95
C GLU A 228 30.80 -5.86 39.69
N SER A 229 30.13 -6.81 39.03
CA SER A 229 30.67 -7.40 37.81
C SER A 229 30.77 -6.41 36.64
N ARG A 230 29.87 -5.42 36.57
CA ARG A 230 29.85 -4.42 35.48
C ARG A 230 30.83 -3.26 35.69
N TYR A 231 31.06 -2.83 36.93
CA TYR A 231 31.80 -1.59 37.23
C TYR A 231 33.09 -1.80 38.03
N ARG A 232 33.42 -3.03 38.47
CA ARG A 232 34.68 -3.28 39.17
C ARG A 232 35.86 -3.01 38.22
N PRO A 233 36.82 -2.16 38.60
CA PRO A 233 38.03 -1.96 37.82
C PRO A 233 38.80 -3.27 37.72
N VAL A 234 38.89 -3.84 36.52
CA VAL A 234 39.70 -5.04 36.28
C VAL A 234 41.18 -4.60 36.31
N GLN A 235 41.92 -5.06 37.32
CA GLN A 235 43.38 -4.97 37.29
C GLN A 235 43.88 -5.90 36.18
N ARG A 236 44.76 -5.37 35.32
CA ARG A 236 45.33 -6.06 34.16
C ARG A 236 46.14 -7.28 34.60
N ASP A 237 45.47 -8.40 34.78
CA ASP A 237 46.08 -9.71 34.61
C ASP A 237 45.40 -10.38 33.42
N SER A 238 46.24 -10.74 32.46
CA SER A 238 45.96 -11.40 31.19
C SER A 238 45.43 -12.84 31.39
N GLU A 239 44.45 -13.03 32.27
CA GLU A 239 43.92 -14.35 32.64
C GLU A 239 42.60 -14.71 31.96
N GLU A 240 41.82 -13.73 31.46
CA GLU A 240 40.59 -14.05 30.71
C GLU A 240 40.84 -14.67 29.31
N LEU A 241 42.09 -14.64 28.83
CA LEU A 241 42.53 -15.40 27.65
C LEU A 241 43.10 -16.78 27.99
N ASN A 242 43.27 -17.13 29.27
CA ASN A 242 43.84 -18.41 29.70
C ASN A 242 42.83 -19.54 29.89
N HIS A 243 41.53 -19.30 29.66
CA HIS A 243 40.53 -20.38 29.66
C HIS A 243 40.46 -21.19 28.35
N SER A 244 41.43 -21.05 27.46
CA SER A 244 41.65 -21.96 26.33
C SER A 244 43.06 -22.57 26.31
N SER A 245 43.61 -22.94 27.47
CA SER A 245 44.71 -23.90 27.51
C SER A 245 44.15 -25.31 27.31
N ASP A 246 43.94 -25.72 26.04
CA ASP A 246 44.16 -27.11 25.59
C ASP A 246 43.93 -27.40 24.10
N ASN A 247 43.70 -26.42 23.22
CA ASN A 247 43.72 -26.66 21.77
C ASN A 247 44.55 -25.61 21.04
N ALA A 248 45.54 -26.07 20.26
CA ALA A 248 46.56 -25.27 19.56
C ALA A 248 46.05 -24.43 18.38
N HIS A 249 44.76 -24.06 18.36
CA HIS A 249 44.18 -23.17 17.37
C HIS A 249 43.34 -22.10 18.07
N VAL A 250 43.76 -20.85 17.90
CA VAL A 250 42.95 -19.68 18.23
C VAL A 250 41.64 -19.79 17.45
N ASP A 251 40.49 -19.61 18.09
CA ASP A 251 39.22 -19.70 17.37
C ASP A 251 39.10 -18.57 16.33
N PRO A 252 38.39 -18.78 15.21
CA PRO A 252 38.32 -17.78 14.13
C PRO A 252 37.77 -16.41 14.55
N ILE A 253 36.94 -16.34 15.60
CA ILE A 253 36.41 -15.08 16.12
C ILE A 253 37.52 -14.31 16.83
N THR A 254 38.32 -15.00 17.62
CA THR A 254 39.49 -14.41 18.29
C THR A 254 40.57 -13.99 17.28
N GLU A 255 40.84 -14.79 16.23
CA GLU A 255 41.75 -14.37 15.14
C GLU A 255 41.26 -13.09 14.45
N ARG A 256 39.94 -13.00 14.19
CA ARG A 256 39.34 -11.80 13.59
C ARG A 256 39.46 -10.58 14.49
N LEU A 257 39.19 -10.71 15.80
CA LEU A 257 39.38 -9.64 16.78
C LEU A 257 40.82 -9.10 16.77
N LEU A 258 41.81 -10.00 16.77
CA LEU A 258 43.22 -9.62 16.72
C LEU A 258 43.59 -8.85 15.43
N SER A 259 42.96 -9.19 14.30
CA SER A 259 43.17 -8.49 13.02
C SER A 259 42.70 -7.03 13.01
N PHE A 260 41.84 -6.62 13.95
CA PHE A 260 41.32 -5.24 14.07
C PHE A 260 42.10 -4.35 15.04
N GLY A 261 43.27 -4.77 15.54
CA GLY A 261 44.13 -3.92 16.38
C GLY A 261 44.24 -4.32 17.85
N GLY A 262 43.66 -5.46 18.25
CA GLY A 262 43.77 -6.00 19.60
C GLY A 262 42.78 -5.39 20.61
N ILE A 263 42.81 -5.90 21.85
CA ILE A 263 41.84 -5.62 22.91
C ILE A 263 42.11 -4.23 23.50
N ASP A 264 41.60 -3.18 22.88
CA ASP A 264 41.56 -1.88 23.54
C ASP A 264 40.56 -1.95 24.71
N SER A 265 41.13 -1.91 25.92
CA SER A 265 40.43 -2.09 27.20
C SER A 265 39.51 -0.91 27.56
N ASP A 266 39.55 0.18 26.80
CA ASP A 266 38.67 1.34 26.98
C ASP A 266 37.24 1.09 26.45
N SER A 267 36.99 -0.08 25.85
CA SER A 267 35.65 -0.56 25.43
C SER A 267 34.80 -1.16 26.58
N SER A 268 35.17 -0.90 27.84
CA SER A 268 34.51 -1.49 29.02
C SER A 268 33.04 -1.11 29.18
N THR A 269 32.56 -0.09 28.47
CA THR A 269 31.22 0.48 28.74
C THR A 269 30.09 -0.22 27.98
N PHE A 270 30.33 -0.88 26.84
CA PHE A 270 29.25 -1.49 26.05
C PHE A 270 29.74 -2.72 25.26
N ARG A 271 29.91 -3.86 25.96
CA ARG A 271 30.12 -5.18 25.32
C ARG A 271 28.83 -5.93 24.99
N GLU A 272 27.70 -5.30 25.30
CA GLU A 272 26.35 -5.84 25.18
C GLU A 272 25.42 -4.70 24.76
N GLU A 273 24.83 -4.82 23.57
CA GLU A 273 23.65 -4.06 23.18
C GLU A 273 22.45 -4.96 23.45
N GLN A 274 21.64 -4.56 24.43
CA GLN A 274 20.31 -5.15 24.60
C GLN A 274 19.36 -4.30 23.78
N GLU A 275 19.05 -4.75 22.56
CA GLU A 275 17.91 -4.24 21.82
C GLU A 275 16.65 -4.60 22.60
N ARG A 276 16.16 -3.64 23.37
CA ARG A 276 14.77 -3.63 23.81
C ARG A 276 13.98 -3.08 22.63
N GLU A 277 13.28 -3.95 21.91
CA GLU A 277 12.25 -3.55 20.95
C GLU A 277 11.16 -2.78 21.72
N LEU A 278 11.37 -1.49 21.93
CA LEU A 278 10.41 -0.55 22.51
C LEU A 278 9.64 0.19 21.42
N SER A 279 10.01 0.01 20.16
CA SER A 279 9.22 0.41 18.99
C SER A 279 8.31 -0.75 18.61
N PRO A 280 7.02 -0.75 18.99
CA PRO A 280 6.07 -1.64 18.34
C PRO A 280 6.08 -1.33 16.85
N GLU A 281 6.73 -2.15 16.03
CA GLU A 281 6.52 -2.12 14.59
C GLU A 281 5.04 -2.44 14.37
N ILE A 282 4.24 -1.43 14.01
CA ILE A 282 2.84 -1.61 13.64
C ILE A 282 2.83 -2.24 12.25
N GLU A 283 3.08 -3.55 12.18
CA GLU A 283 2.77 -4.34 10.99
C GLU A 283 1.25 -4.47 10.88
N GLN A 284 0.67 -3.80 9.87
CA GLN A 284 -0.74 -4.03 9.54
C GLN A 284 -0.89 -5.42 8.88
N GLU A 285 -1.05 -6.45 9.71
CA GLU A 285 -1.49 -7.76 9.22
C GLU A 285 -2.96 -7.67 8.78
N ARG A 286 -3.20 -7.80 7.48
CA ARG A 286 -4.56 -7.91 6.93
C ARG A 286 -5.10 -9.31 7.21
N GLU A 287 -5.87 -9.47 8.28
CA GLU A 287 -6.60 -10.71 8.51
C GLU A 287 -7.76 -10.83 7.50
N ILE A 288 -7.64 -11.78 6.56
CA ILE A 288 -8.66 -12.02 5.54
C ILE A 288 -9.82 -12.78 6.18
N GLN A 289 -10.89 -12.07 6.53
CA GLN A 289 -12.14 -12.69 6.98
C GLN A 289 -12.77 -13.48 5.81
N ARG A 290 -12.65 -14.81 5.87
CA ARG A 290 -13.24 -15.70 4.87
C ARG A 290 -14.75 -15.86 5.12
N PRO A 291 -15.55 -16.12 4.06
CA PRO A 291 -16.96 -16.47 4.23
C PRO A 291 -17.13 -17.67 5.18
N PRO A 292 -18.24 -17.73 5.95
CA PRO A 292 -18.53 -18.87 6.81
C PRO A 292 -18.52 -20.21 6.06
N PRO A 293 -18.13 -21.33 6.71
CA PRO A 293 -18.11 -22.65 6.07
C PRO A 293 -19.48 -23.04 5.49
N ALA A 294 -19.53 -23.25 4.17
CA ALA A 294 -20.74 -23.66 3.46
C ALA A 294 -20.52 -24.95 2.68
N SER A 295 -21.59 -25.74 2.52
CA SER A 295 -21.55 -26.95 1.70
C SER A 295 -21.68 -26.57 0.23
N PRO A 296 -20.73 -26.97 -0.65
CA PRO A 296 -20.82 -26.66 -2.07
C PRO A 296 -22.00 -27.37 -2.70
N ARG A 297 -22.67 -26.71 -3.65
CA ARG A 297 -23.69 -27.38 -4.48
C ARG A 297 -23.00 -28.18 -5.58
N GLN A 298 -23.52 -29.36 -5.88
CA GLN A 298 -23.01 -30.16 -6.99
C GLN A 298 -23.32 -29.47 -8.32
N HIS A 299 -22.31 -29.40 -9.18
CA HIS A 299 -22.44 -28.82 -10.49
C HIS A 299 -23.32 -29.65 -11.41
N SER A 300 -24.05 -28.99 -12.31
CA SER A 300 -24.90 -29.66 -13.30
C SER A 300 -25.02 -28.84 -14.57
N ILE A 301 -24.90 -29.49 -15.72
CA ILE A 301 -25.04 -28.86 -17.03
C ILE A 301 -26.42 -29.15 -17.58
N HIS A 302 -27.22 -28.10 -17.81
CA HIS A 302 -28.57 -28.27 -18.34
C HIS A 302 -28.54 -28.64 -19.83
N ARG A 303 -29.47 -29.52 -20.26
CA ARG A 303 -29.56 -29.97 -21.66
C ARG A 303 -29.72 -28.82 -22.66
N ASP A 304 -30.50 -27.81 -22.30
CA ASP A 304 -30.77 -26.66 -23.17
C ASP A 304 -29.50 -25.81 -23.43
N ILE A 305 -28.50 -25.85 -22.54
CA ILE A 305 -27.19 -25.21 -22.78
C ILE A 305 -26.43 -26.00 -23.87
N ARG A 306 -26.51 -27.33 -23.83
CA ARG A 306 -25.95 -28.18 -24.88
C ARG A 306 -26.64 -27.95 -26.22
N THR A 307 -27.98 -27.80 -26.23
CA THR A 307 -28.75 -27.46 -27.44
C THR A 307 -28.35 -26.10 -28.00
N LEU A 308 -28.12 -25.09 -27.16
CA LEU A 308 -27.59 -23.80 -27.62
C LEU A 308 -26.23 -23.96 -28.30
N ILE A 309 -25.33 -24.77 -27.74
CA ILE A 309 -24.00 -24.99 -28.30
C ILE A 309 -24.07 -25.81 -29.59
N SER A 310 -24.88 -26.87 -29.64
CA SER A 310 -24.94 -27.77 -30.79
C SER A 310 -25.74 -27.20 -31.95
N ASP A 311 -26.85 -26.51 -31.66
CA ASP A 311 -27.86 -26.15 -32.66
C ASP A 311 -28.05 -24.62 -32.79
N GLY A 312 -27.46 -23.83 -31.88
CA GLY A 312 -27.64 -22.38 -31.84
C GLY A 312 -29.02 -21.92 -31.35
N ILE A 313 -29.85 -22.85 -30.88
CA ILE A 313 -31.24 -22.59 -30.50
C ILE A 313 -31.32 -22.23 -29.02
N LEU A 314 -32.11 -21.20 -28.71
CA LEU A 314 -32.44 -20.82 -27.34
C LEU A 314 -33.91 -21.18 -27.04
N PRO A 315 -34.21 -22.36 -26.45
CA PRO A 315 -35.59 -22.75 -26.16
C PRO A 315 -36.34 -21.72 -25.30
N PRO A 316 -37.53 -21.27 -25.72
CA PRO A 316 -38.31 -20.30 -24.96
C PRO A 316 -38.75 -20.91 -23.62
N GLY A 317 -38.62 -20.13 -22.54
CA GLY A 317 -39.01 -20.58 -21.20
C GLY A 317 -38.08 -21.62 -20.56
N SER A 318 -36.86 -21.80 -21.09
CA SER A 318 -35.86 -22.67 -20.45
C SER A 318 -35.60 -22.26 -19.00
N LYS A 319 -35.44 -23.24 -18.13
CA LYS A 319 -35.04 -23.04 -16.71
C LYS A 319 -33.52 -23.12 -16.51
N ALA A 320 -32.76 -23.19 -17.61
CA ALA A 320 -31.30 -23.32 -17.58
C ALA A 320 -30.58 -22.01 -17.24
N TRP A 321 -31.20 -20.88 -17.54
CA TRP A 321 -30.65 -19.54 -17.32
C TRP A 321 -31.72 -18.57 -16.82
N MET A 322 -31.29 -17.39 -16.42
CA MET A 322 -32.12 -16.24 -16.06
C MET A 322 -31.40 -14.94 -16.43
N PRO A 323 -32.08 -13.79 -16.50
CA PRO A 323 -31.43 -12.49 -16.62
C PRO A 323 -30.43 -12.24 -15.48
N ALA A 324 -29.32 -11.57 -15.79
CA ALA A 324 -28.19 -11.40 -14.88
C ALA A 324 -28.59 -10.73 -13.56
N PHE A 325 -29.26 -9.57 -13.61
CA PHE A 325 -29.67 -8.86 -12.39
C PHE A 325 -30.75 -9.61 -11.58
N ILE A 326 -31.63 -10.39 -12.22
CA ILE A 326 -32.60 -11.23 -11.51
C ILE A 326 -31.88 -12.26 -10.61
N SER A 327 -30.69 -12.72 -10.99
CA SER A 327 -29.93 -13.64 -10.14
C SER A 327 -29.46 -13.04 -8.81
N LEU A 328 -29.48 -11.71 -8.67
CA LEU A 328 -29.14 -10.99 -7.44
C LEU A 328 -30.32 -10.85 -6.47
N GLY A 329 -31.49 -11.45 -6.75
CA GLY A 329 -32.69 -11.33 -5.90
C GLY A 329 -32.58 -11.90 -4.47
N ASN A 330 -31.53 -12.67 -4.19
CA ASN A 330 -31.21 -13.18 -2.84
C ASN A 330 -29.95 -12.51 -2.25
N THR A 331 -29.63 -11.29 -2.67
CA THR A 331 -28.51 -10.50 -2.12
C THR A 331 -29.04 -9.42 -1.20
N SER A 332 -28.16 -8.77 -0.43
CA SER A 332 -28.57 -7.58 0.32
C SER A 332 -28.83 -6.37 -0.57
N ALA A 333 -28.39 -6.37 -1.84
CA ALA A 333 -28.68 -5.28 -2.75
C ALA A 333 -30.17 -5.23 -3.12
N SER A 334 -30.82 -6.40 -3.27
CA SER A 334 -32.22 -6.49 -3.73
C SER A 334 -33.26 -5.96 -2.73
N SER A 335 -32.87 -5.59 -1.50
CA SER A 335 -33.76 -4.86 -0.59
C SER A 335 -33.94 -3.39 -0.98
N HIS A 336 -33.08 -2.84 -1.83
CA HIS A 336 -33.08 -1.41 -2.19
C HIS A 336 -33.68 -1.12 -3.56
N PHE A 337 -33.64 -2.08 -4.47
CA PHE A 337 -34.19 -1.94 -5.81
C PHE A 337 -34.71 -3.27 -6.35
N ARG A 338 -35.83 -3.23 -7.09
CA ARG A 338 -36.45 -4.41 -7.68
C ARG A 338 -35.65 -4.91 -8.86
N VAL A 339 -35.13 -6.12 -8.77
CA VAL A 339 -34.24 -6.70 -9.79
C VAL A 339 -34.93 -6.90 -11.15
N GLU A 340 -36.26 -6.97 -11.17
CA GLU A 340 -37.07 -7.10 -12.38
C GLU A 340 -37.08 -5.83 -13.25
N ASN A 341 -36.74 -4.68 -12.67
CA ASN A 341 -36.68 -3.40 -13.38
C ASN A 341 -35.38 -3.23 -14.19
N PHE A 342 -34.36 -4.07 -13.94
CA PHE A 342 -33.15 -4.02 -14.74
C PHE A 342 -33.39 -4.55 -16.16
N PRO A 343 -32.59 -4.08 -17.14
CA PRO A 343 -32.49 -4.71 -18.44
C PRO A 343 -32.18 -6.21 -18.32
N GLN A 344 -32.68 -6.99 -19.28
CA GLN A 344 -32.59 -8.45 -19.28
C GLN A 344 -31.78 -8.96 -20.48
N ARG A 345 -30.76 -8.21 -20.93
CA ARG A 345 -30.01 -8.53 -22.16
C ARG A 345 -28.88 -9.53 -21.89
N ILE A 346 -28.33 -9.52 -20.68
CA ILE A 346 -27.30 -10.47 -20.24
C ILE A 346 -27.97 -11.61 -19.48
N LEU A 347 -27.63 -12.84 -19.85
CA LEU A 347 -28.12 -14.05 -19.19
C LEU A 347 -27.04 -14.64 -18.28
N VAL A 348 -27.45 -15.37 -17.26
CA VAL A 348 -26.57 -16.16 -16.39
C VAL A 348 -27.12 -17.58 -16.26
N THR A 349 -26.27 -18.59 -16.26
CA THR A 349 -26.71 -19.98 -16.06
C THR A 349 -27.07 -20.25 -14.62
N LYS A 350 -27.94 -21.25 -14.42
CA LYS A 350 -28.31 -21.71 -13.09
C LYS A 350 -27.09 -22.25 -12.32
N ASP A 351 -26.17 -22.94 -13.00
CA ASP A 351 -24.96 -23.45 -12.37
C ASP A 351 -24.04 -22.32 -11.91
N PHE A 352 -23.90 -21.24 -12.71
CA PHE A 352 -23.13 -20.05 -12.34
C PHE A 352 -23.62 -19.44 -11.02
N VAL A 353 -24.93 -19.24 -10.91
CA VAL A 353 -25.59 -18.59 -9.76
C VAL A 353 -25.57 -19.47 -8.50
N GLN A 354 -25.72 -20.79 -8.65
CA GLN A 354 -25.98 -21.69 -7.53
C GLN A 354 -24.70 -22.33 -6.99
N THR A 355 -23.98 -21.60 -6.15
CA THR A 355 -22.65 -21.99 -5.66
C THR A 355 -22.67 -22.93 -4.45
N ILE A 356 -23.59 -22.70 -3.51
CA ILE A 356 -23.68 -23.43 -2.24
C ILE A 356 -25.08 -23.97 -1.97
N ILE A 357 -25.18 -24.89 -1.00
CA ILE A 357 -26.44 -25.33 -0.40
C ILE A 357 -26.73 -24.41 0.79
N PRO A 358 -27.76 -23.55 0.74
CA PRO A 358 -28.11 -22.68 1.86
C PRO A 358 -28.45 -23.50 3.10
N LYS A 359 -27.74 -23.26 4.21
CA LYS A 359 -28.12 -23.77 5.52
C LYS A 359 -29.01 -22.71 6.18
N LEU A 360 -30.33 -22.85 6.09
CA LEU A 360 -31.23 -21.95 6.80
C LEU A 360 -31.51 -22.51 8.20
N PRO A 361 -31.21 -21.78 9.29
CA PRO A 361 -32.00 -21.86 10.50
C PRO A 361 -33.43 -21.44 10.16
N SER A 362 -34.43 -22.02 10.82
CA SER A 362 -35.87 -21.88 10.54
C SER A 362 -36.45 -20.45 10.52
N CYS A 363 -35.64 -19.40 10.75
CA CYS A 363 -36.09 -18.02 10.93
C CYS A 363 -35.27 -16.95 10.16
N GLN A 364 -34.32 -17.31 9.27
CA GLN A 364 -33.50 -16.31 8.55
C GLN A 364 -33.53 -16.50 7.02
N GLN A 365 -33.73 -15.41 6.29
CA GLN A 365 -33.62 -15.39 4.83
C GLN A 365 -32.14 -15.51 4.42
N TYR A 366 -31.83 -16.42 3.50
CA TYR A 366 -30.48 -16.62 2.98
C TYR A 366 -30.04 -15.40 2.16
N VAL A 367 -28.90 -14.82 2.53
CA VAL A 367 -28.22 -13.73 1.80
C VAL A 367 -26.98 -14.28 1.11
N SER A 368 -26.90 -14.13 -0.20
CA SER A 368 -25.90 -14.76 -1.06
C SER A 368 -24.64 -13.93 -1.32
N ASP A 369 -24.53 -12.71 -0.76
CA ASP A 369 -23.47 -11.73 -1.03
C ASP A 369 -22.06 -12.35 -1.09
N LEU A 370 -21.68 -13.09 -0.04
CA LEU A 370 -20.34 -13.69 0.11
C LEU A 370 -20.06 -14.89 -0.80
N PHE A 371 -21.09 -15.39 -1.50
CA PHE A 371 -21.02 -16.61 -2.31
C PHE A 371 -21.29 -16.33 -3.80
N GLN A 372 -21.31 -15.07 -4.20
CA GLN A 372 -21.40 -14.66 -5.60
C GLN A 372 -20.10 -14.98 -6.34
N ARG A 373 -20.20 -15.55 -7.55
CA ARG A 373 -19.02 -15.80 -8.40
C ARG A 373 -18.64 -14.55 -9.17
N SER A 374 -17.35 -14.37 -9.38
CA SER A 374 -16.83 -13.42 -10.34
C SER A 374 -17.21 -13.85 -11.76
N VAL A 375 -17.58 -12.87 -12.58
CA VAL A 375 -17.88 -13.09 -14.00
C VAL A 375 -16.55 -13.29 -14.75
N GLN A 376 -16.37 -14.46 -15.36
CA GLN A 376 -15.12 -14.84 -16.05
C GLN A 376 -15.36 -15.39 -17.46
N TRP A 377 -16.39 -16.22 -17.62
CA TRP A 377 -16.66 -16.94 -18.85
C TRP A 377 -17.97 -16.49 -19.45
N ILE A 378 -17.93 -15.98 -20.68
CA ILE A 378 -19.10 -15.48 -21.40
C ILE A 378 -19.26 -16.31 -22.66
N LEU A 379 -20.38 -17.00 -22.78
CA LEU A 379 -20.82 -17.70 -23.97
C LEU A 379 -21.67 -16.76 -24.80
N THR A 380 -21.29 -16.53 -26.05
CA THR A 380 -22.01 -15.64 -26.96
C THR A 380 -22.56 -16.39 -28.16
N ARG A 381 -23.65 -15.88 -28.72
CA ARG A 381 -24.14 -16.18 -30.06
C ARG A 381 -24.17 -14.87 -30.85
N ALA A 382 -23.71 -14.91 -32.09
CA ALA A 382 -23.77 -13.78 -33.00
C ALA A 382 -24.79 -14.05 -34.10
N SER A 383 -25.46 -12.98 -34.53
CA SER A 383 -26.27 -12.96 -35.75
C SER A 383 -25.38 -12.90 -37.00
N GLU A 384 -25.95 -13.16 -38.18
CA GLU A 384 -25.22 -13.15 -39.45
C GLU A 384 -24.51 -11.81 -39.75
N GLY A 385 -24.97 -10.71 -39.15
CA GLY A 385 -24.36 -9.38 -39.25
C GLY A 385 -23.15 -9.12 -38.34
N GLY A 386 -22.66 -10.13 -37.62
CA GLY A 386 -21.52 -9.99 -36.70
C GLY A 386 -21.85 -9.31 -35.35
N VAL A 387 -23.14 -9.02 -35.11
CA VAL A 387 -23.60 -8.46 -33.84
C VAL A 387 -23.99 -9.59 -32.89
N ILE A 388 -23.46 -9.54 -31.67
CA ILE A 388 -23.81 -10.49 -30.60
C ILE A 388 -25.25 -10.24 -30.16
N ASP A 389 -26.11 -11.22 -30.39
CA ASP A 389 -27.53 -11.16 -30.01
C ASP A 389 -27.83 -11.91 -28.70
N ILE A 390 -26.91 -12.77 -28.25
CA ILE A 390 -26.97 -13.43 -26.94
C ILE A 390 -25.61 -13.36 -26.28
N ALA A 391 -25.58 -12.89 -25.03
CA ALA A 391 -24.43 -13.01 -24.14
C ALA A 391 -24.87 -13.67 -22.83
N MET A 392 -24.23 -14.77 -22.47
CA MET A 392 -24.57 -15.59 -21.31
C MET A 392 -23.33 -15.87 -20.47
N VAL A 393 -23.36 -15.47 -19.20
CA VAL A 393 -22.33 -15.83 -18.23
C VAL A 393 -22.53 -17.28 -17.78
N ILE A 394 -21.49 -18.08 -17.90
CA ILE A 394 -21.50 -19.50 -17.52
C ILE A 394 -20.52 -19.77 -16.38
N SER A 395 -20.69 -20.88 -15.67
CA SER A 395 -19.77 -21.24 -14.60
C SER A 395 -18.42 -21.74 -15.15
N PRO A 396 -17.33 -21.67 -14.36
CA PRO A 396 -16.07 -22.30 -14.75
C PRO A 396 -16.19 -23.81 -15.02
N HIS A 397 -17.10 -24.51 -14.33
CA HIS A 397 -17.36 -25.93 -14.58
C HIS A 397 -18.03 -26.14 -15.93
N GLU A 398 -19.07 -25.36 -16.26
CA GLU A 398 -19.72 -25.41 -17.56
C GLU A 398 -18.73 -25.08 -18.69
N ALA A 399 -17.92 -24.03 -18.51
CA ALA A 399 -16.90 -23.64 -19.48
C ALA A 399 -15.90 -24.77 -19.76
N GLN A 400 -15.42 -25.46 -18.72
CA GLN A 400 -14.48 -26.57 -18.84
C GLN A 400 -15.09 -27.79 -19.54
N GLU A 401 -16.25 -28.25 -19.08
CA GLU A 401 -16.89 -29.48 -19.58
C GLU A 401 -17.44 -29.30 -21.01
N LEU A 402 -17.90 -28.10 -21.35
CA LEU A 402 -18.46 -27.80 -22.67
C LEU A 402 -17.41 -27.34 -23.68
N LEU A 403 -16.16 -27.08 -23.26
CA LEU A 403 -15.10 -26.60 -24.15
C LEU A 403 -14.92 -27.45 -25.42
N PRO A 404 -14.95 -28.80 -25.38
CA PRO A 404 -14.83 -29.61 -26.59
C PRO A 404 -15.99 -29.42 -27.58
N ASP A 405 -17.22 -29.25 -27.08
CA ASP A 405 -18.42 -29.02 -27.89
C ASP A 405 -18.41 -27.61 -28.47
N ILE A 406 -18.05 -26.61 -27.66
CA ILE A 406 -17.90 -25.21 -28.07
C ILE A 406 -16.88 -25.08 -29.20
N LYS A 407 -15.71 -25.75 -29.08
CA LYS A 407 -14.68 -25.76 -30.13
C LYS A 407 -15.18 -26.26 -31.49
N ARG A 408 -16.16 -27.16 -31.50
CA ARG A 408 -16.78 -27.72 -32.71
C ARG A 408 -18.01 -26.95 -33.17
N SER A 409 -18.55 -26.06 -32.34
CA SER A 409 -19.78 -25.35 -32.65
C SER A 409 -19.56 -24.28 -33.71
N ASN A 410 -20.50 -24.20 -34.65
CA ASN A 410 -20.56 -23.11 -35.61
C ASN A 410 -21.40 -21.93 -35.11
N PHE A 411 -22.10 -22.07 -33.98
CA PHE A 411 -23.11 -21.11 -33.53
C PHE A 411 -22.61 -20.20 -32.40
N VAL A 412 -21.82 -20.73 -31.48
CA VAL A 412 -21.40 -20.00 -30.27
C VAL A 412 -19.89 -19.76 -30.22
N SER A 413 -19.49 -18.81 -29.39
CA SER A 413 -18.10 -18.64 -28.96
C SER A 413 -18.03 -18.41 -27.46
N LEU A 414 -16.95 -18.89 -26.85
CA LEU A 414 -16.63 -18.70 -25.44
C LEU A 414 -15.53 -17.66 -25.31
N HIS A 415 -15.74 -16.70 -24.41
CA HIS A 415 -14.87 -15.57 -24.18
C HIS A 415 -14.39 -15.54 -22.72
N LEU A 416 -13.10 -15.27 -22.53
CA LEU A 416 -12.55 -14.90 -21.22
C LEU A 416 -12.73 -13.40 -20.98
N TYR A 417 -13.23 -13.05 -19.80
CA TYR A 417 -13.57 -11.69 -19.42
C TYR A 417 -13.18 -11.42 -17.96
N ALA A 418 -12.91 -10.15 -17.65
CA ALA A 418 -12.89 -9.64 -16.28
C ALA A 418 -13.30 -8.16 -16.28
N PRO A 419 -14.04 -7.69 -15.25
CA PRO A 419 -14.37 -6.28 -15.10
C PRO A 419 -13.12 -5.44 -14.84
N ARG A 420 -13.03 -4.23 -15.40
CA ARG A 420 -11.86 -3.34 -15.24
C ARG A 420 -11.79 -2.75 -13.81
N PRO A 421 -10.78 -3.13 -12.98
CA PRO A 421 -10.74 -2.74 -11.57
C PRO A 421 -9.96 -1.43 -11.32
N ASN A 422 -9.06 -1.05 -12.23
CA ASN A 422 -8.31 0.21 -12.24
C ASN A 422 -7.87 0.58 -13.67
N LEU A 423 -7.41 1.82 -13.85
CA LEU A 423 -7.01 2.35 -15.17
C LEU A 423 -5.80 1.64 -15.80
N GLY A 424 -4.93 1.03 -14.99
CA GLY A 424 -3.75 0.31 -15.48
C GLY A 424 -4.04 -1.01 -16.20
N PHE A 425 -5.28 -1.53 -16.10
CA PHE A 425 -5.71 -2.71 -16.86
C PHE A 425 -6.37 -2.30 -18.18
N THR A 426 -6.03 -3.01 -19.25
CA THR A 426 -6.73 -2.92 -20.53
C THR A 426 -8.19 -3.36 -20.38
N PRO A 427 -9.17 -2.62 -20.94
CA PRO A 427 -10.57 -3.04 -20.97
C PRO A 427 -10.75 -4.38 -21.69
N LEU A 428 -11.54 -5.28 -21.11
CA LEU A 428 -11.83 -6.62 -21.68
C LEU A 428 -13.28 -6.77 -22.15
N ASP A 429 -14.01 -5.66 -22.18
CA ASP A 429 -15.42 -5.58 -22.52
C ASP A 429 -15.71 -5.70 -24.03
N ALA A 430 -14.65 -5.72 -24.86
CA ALA A 430 -14.70 -6.12 -26.27
C ALA A 430 -14.76 -7.65 -26.46
N LEU A 431 -14.54 -8.44 -25.40
CA LEU A 431 -14.59 -9.91 -25.41
C LEU A 431 -13.58 -10.58 -26.37
N ASP A 432 -12.43 -9.95 -26.62
CA ASP A 432 -11.44 -10.40 -27.62
C ASP A 432 -10.16 -11.00 -27.02
N LEU A 433 -9.96 -10.94 -25.69
CA LEU A 433 -8.78 -11.47 -25.00
C LEU A 433 -8.48 -12.95 -25.29
N TYR A 434 -9.51 -13.79 -25.14
CA TYR A 434 -9.42 -15.21 -25.45
C TYR A 434 -10.79 -15.70 -25.93
N THR A 435 -10.88 -15.98 -27.23
CA THR A 435 -12.11 -16.42 -27.89
C THR A 435 -11.94 -17.83 -28.47
N VAL A 436 -12.88 -18.72 -28.17
CA VAL A 436 -12.89 -20.10 -28.66
C VAL A 436 -14.28 -20.48 -29.20
N PRO A 437 -14.39 -20.99 -30.44
CA PRO A 437 -13.33 -21.11 -31.44
C PRO A 437 -12.91 -19.73 -31.97
N ARG A 438 -11.68 -19.60 -32.50
CA ARG A 438 -11.26 -18.35 -33.16
C ARG A 438 -12.12 -18.13 -34.40
N ARG A 439 -12.76 -16.96 -34.48
CA ARG A 439 -13.58 -16.54 -35.62
C ARG A 439 -12.83 -15.47 -36.43
N PRO A 440 -12.95 -15.47 -37.77
CA PRO A 440 -12.29 -14.46 -38.61
C PRO A 440 -12.99 -13.09 -38.56
N VAL A 441 -14.26 -13.05 -38.11
CA VAL A 441 -15.06 -11.84 -37.98
C VAL A 441 -15.01 -11.37 -36.53
N THR A 442 -14.66 -10.11 -36.33
CA THR A 442 -14.75 -9.45 -35.02
C THR A 442 -16.22 -9.23 -34.70
N TRP A 443 -16.71 -9.83 -33.62
CA TRP A 443 -18.08 -9.65 -33.18
C TRP A 443 -18.16 -8.49 -32.19
N SER A 444 -19.20 -7.68 -32.31
CA SER A 444 -19.43 -6.57 -31.39
C SER A 444 -20.64 -6.82 -30.49
N LEU A 445 -20.45 -6.59 -29.20
CA LEU A 445 -21.53 -6.54 -28.23
C LEU A 445 -22.14 -5.12 -28.26
N PRO A 446 -23.46 -4.97 -28.41
CA PRO A 446 -24.10 -3.66 -28.38
C PRO A 446 -23.79 -2.91 -27.08
N GLN A 447 -23.58 -1.59 -27.16
CA GLN A 447 -23.15 -0.75 -26.03
C GLN A 447 -24.04 -0.92 -24.79
N SER A 448 -25.36 -1.00 -24.95
CA SER A 448 -26.29 -1.23 -23.83
C SER A 448 -26.06 -2.57 -23.11
N SER A 449 -25.69 -3.61 -23.85
CA SER A 449 -25.39 -4.93 -23.30
C SER A 449 -24.01 -4.96 -22.65
N THR A 450 -23.04 -4.23 -23.22
CA THR A 450 -21.72 -4.02 -22.63
C THR A 450 -21.82 -3.30 -21.29
N THR A 451 -22.59 -2.21 -21.21
CA THR A 451 -22.87 -1.48 -19.96
C THR A 451 -23.52 -2.39 -18.92
N GLU A 452 -24.55 -3.14 -19.29
CA GLU A 452 -25.23 -4.10 -18.41
C GLU A 452 -24.25 -5.17 -17.87
N LEU A 453 -23.44 -5.75 -18.74
CA LEU A 453 -22.41 -6.75 -18.38
C LEU A 453 -21.38 -6.15 -17.42
N ASN A 454 -20.84 -4.99 -17.75
CA ASN A 454 -19.79 -4.31 -16.99
C ASN A 454 -20.28 -3.97 -15.58
N LEU A 455 -21.47 -3.38 -15.47
CA LEU A 455 -22.08 -3.03 -14.19
C LEU A 455 -22.46 -4.27 -13.36
N PHE A 456 -23.06 -5.30 -13.98
CA PHE A 456 -23.34 -6.56 -13.28
C PHE A 456 -22.07 -7.23 -12.74
N SER A 457 -20.97 -7.14 -13.50
CA SER A 457 -19.70 -7.78 -13.17
C SER A 457 -18.89 -7.04 -12.10
N GLY A 458 -19.18 -5.75 -11.85
CA GLY A 458 -18.45 -4.94 -10.89
C GLY A 458 -17.33 -4.09 -11.49
N GLN A 459 -17.43 -3.70 -12.77
CA GLN A 459 -16.46 -2.80 -13.41
C GLN A 459 -16.53 -1.40 -12.78
N LEU A 460 -15.37 -0.76 -12.60
CA LEU A 460 -15.26 0.55 -11.95
C LEU A 460 -14.81 1.68 -12.85
N TYR A 461 -14.13 1.36 -13.95
CA TYR A 461 -13.56 2.34 -14.87
C TYR A 461 -14.04 2.04 -16.27
N PHE A 462 -14.50 3.08 -16.97
CA PHE A 462 -14.93 3.00 -18.36
C PHE A 462 -13.77 3.30 -19.30
N LYS A 463 -13.84 2.83 -20.55
CA LYS A 463 -12.79 3.09 -21.55
C LYS A 463 -13.00 4.35 -22.37
N SER A 464 -14.20 4.92 -22.34
CA SER A 464 -14.55 6.09 -23.14
C SER A 464 -15.70 6.88 -22.53
N VAL A 465 -15.87 8.12 -22.99
CA VAL A 465 -17.02 8.97 -22.68
C VAL A 465 -18.34 8.33 -23.14
N GLU A 466 -18.34 7.58 -24.24
CA GLU A 466 -19.55 6.88 -24.73
C GLU A 466 -20.06 5.83 -23.73
N GLU A 467 -19.14 5.06 -23.15
CA GLU A 467 -19.49 4.09 -22.10
C GLU A 467 -19.98 4.77 -20.82
N TYR A 468 -19.35 5.90 -20.46
CA TYR A 468 -19.80 6.73 -19.35
C TYR A 468 -21.24 7.21 -19.53
N LEU A 469 -21.56 7.78 -20.70
CA LEU A 469 -22.91 8.25 -21.02
C LEU A 469 -23.91 7.09 -21.01
N SER A 470 -23.54 5.94 -21.56
CA SER A 470 -24.38 4.75 -21.53
C SER A 470 -24.62 4.24 -20.10
N ALA A 471 -23.62 4.32 -19.21
CA ALA A 471 -23.78 3.97 -17.80
C ALA A 471 -24.69 4.97 -17.06
N CYS A 472 -24.57 6.27 -17.34
CA CYS A 472 -25.49 7.29 -16.82
C CYS A 472 -26.94 7.01 -17.26
N GLU A 473 -27.15 6.71 -18.53
CA GLU A 473 -28.48 6.32 -19.04
C GLU A 473 -29.02 5.06 -18.35
N PHE A 474 -28.18 4.03 -18.18
CA PHE A 474 -28.55 2.80 -17.48
C PHE A 474 -28.97 3.08 -16.02
N LEU A 475 -28.32 4.04 -15.35
CA LEU A 475 -28.58 4.41 -13.97
C LEU A 475 -29.67 5.49 -13.81
N GLY A 476 -30.23 6.01 -14.91
CA GLY A 476 -31.18 7.12 -14.87
C GLY A 476 -30.59 8.43 -14.35
N LEU A 477 -29.28 8.62 -14.51
CA LEU A 477 -28.54 9.79 -14.03
C LEU A 477 -28.26 10.77 -15.18
N SER A 478 -28.40 12.06 -14.92
CA SER A 478 -28.03 13.10 -15.89
C SER A 478 -26.50 13.24 -15.95
N PRO A 479 -25.86 13.04 -17.11
CA PRO A 479 -24.42 13.23 -17.24
C PRO A 479 -24.09 14.72 -17.11
N GLY A 480 -23.40 15.09 -16.04
CA GLY A 480 -22.89 16.46 -15.88
C GLY A 480 -21.68 16.69 -16.76
N LEU A 481 -21.83 16.95 -18.06
CA LEU A 481 -20.74 17.49 -18.86
C LEU A 481 -20.60 18.99 -18.55
N GLY A 482 -20.00 19.33 -17.42
CA GLY A 482 -19.79 20.70 -16.96
C GLY A 482 -18.31 21.07 -16.94
N GLU A 483 -17.96 22.19 -17.59
CA GLU A 483 -16.69 22.89 -17.41
C GLU A 483 -16.40 23.13 -15.91
N PRO A 484 -15.12 23.23 -15.53
CA PRO A 484 -14.78 23.48 -14.14
C PRO A 484 -15.09 24.93 -13.83
N ASP A 485 -16.16 25.21 -13.10
CA ASP A 485 -16.16 26.36 -12.20
C ASP A 485 -17.23 26.30 -11.11
N THR A 486 -16.74 26.54 -9.90
CA THR A 486 -17.39 27.21 -8.77
C THR A 486 -18.88 26.93 -8.56
N HIS A 487 -19.23 26.10 -7.58
CA HIS A 487 -20.07 26.55 -6.47
C HIS A 487 -20.09 25.50 -5.35
N ASP A 488 -19.55 25.93 -4.21
CA ASP A 488 -19.77 25.37 -2.89
C ASP A 488 -21.28 25.28 -2.63
N ALA A 489 -21.82 24.07 -2.59
CA ALA A 489 -23.22 23.82 -2.23
C ALA A 489 -23.25 22.90 -1.01
N THR A 490 -23.04 23.53 0.14
CA THR A 490 -23.55 23.06 1.42
C THR A 490 -25.06 22.81 1.29
N MET A 491 -25.48 21.56 1.49
CA MET A 491 -26.88 21.17 1.54
C MET A 491 -27.56 21.75 2.79
N SER A 492 -28.15 22.93 2.67
CA SER A 492 -29.21 23.39 3.56
C SER A 492 -30.52 22.75 3.13
N ILE A 493 -31.11 21.95 4.02
CA ILE A 493 -32.47 21.45 3.90
C ILE A 493 -33.41 22.63 4.15
N ASP A 494 -34.01 23.17 3.10
CA ASP A 494 -35.18 24.05 3.23
C ASP A 494 -36.41 23.35 2.63
N GLU A 495 -37.44 23.26 3.47
CA GLU A 495 -38.77 22.79 3.13
C GLU A 495 -39.49 23.83 2.24
N HIS A 496 -40.18 23.32 1.22
CA HIS A 496 -41.15 24.00 0.35
C HIS A 496 -40.63 24.74 -0.90
N ALA A 497 -40.58 23.99 -2.01
CA ALA A 497 -41.00 24.51 -3.31
C ALA A 497 -41.48 23.36 -4.22
N GLU A 498 -42.79 23.30 -4.46
CA GLU A 498 -43.38 22.53 -5.55
C GLU A 498 -43.07 23.24 -6.88
N THR A 499 -42.35 22.58 -7.79
CA THR A 499 -42.47 22.77 -9.24
C THR A 499 -41.94 21.55 -9.96
N GLN A 500 -42.77 21.01 -10.85
CA GLN A 500 -42.56 19.78 -11.60
C GLN A 500 -41.54 19.98 -12.73
N ASP A 501 -40.40 19.29 -12.63
CA ASP A 501 -39.81 18.46 -13.69
C ASP A 501 -38.72 17.58 -13.05
N SER A 502 -39.16 16.46 -12.46
CA SER A 502 -38.30 15.52 -11.76
C SER A 502 -37.82 14.44 -12.72
N SER A 503 -36.60 14.58 -13.26
CA SER A 503 -35.81 13.40 -13.65
C SER A 503 -35.49 12.66 -12.36
N MET A 504 -36.43 11.80 -11.95
CA MET A 504 -36.53 11.22 -10.62
C MET A 504 -35.27 10.39 -10.33
N TYR A 505 -34.35 10.97 -9.57
CA TYR A 505 -33.16 10.30 -9.06
C TYR A 505 -33.60 9.06 -8.28
N ASP A 506 -33.40 7.86 -8.85
CA ASP A 506 -33.79 6.62 -8.19
C ASP A 506 -32.74 6.25 -7.15
N PHE A 507 -32.93 6.80 -5.95
CA PHE A 507 -32.07 6.55 -4.80
C PHE A 507 -31.94 5.05 -4.48
N GLY A 508 -32.98 4.25 -4.78
CA GLY A 508 -32.98 2.82 -4.59
C GLY A 508 -32.00 2.11 -5.54
N LEU A 509 -32.02 2.48 -6.82
CA LEU A 509 -31.10 1.97 -7.84
C LEU A 509 -29.64 2.30 -7.51
N VAL A 510 -29.36 3.55 -7.14
CA VAL A 510 -28.01 3.97 -6.75
C VAL A 510 -27.52 3.18 -5.54
N HIS A 511 -28.37 2.99 -4.53
CA HIS A 511 -28.01 2.22 -3.34
C HIS A 511 -27.82 0.73 -3.64
N PHE A 512 -28.66 0.14 -4.49
CA PHE A 512 -28.46 -1.22 -5.00
C PHE A 512 -27.07 -1.36 -5.63
N MET A 513 -26.70 -0.42 -6.50
CA MET A 513 -25.42 -0.44 -7.21
C MET A 513 -24.24 -0.24 -6.25
N ARG A 514 -24.34 0.62 -5.23
CA ARG A 514 -23.31 0.74 -4.18
C ARG A 514 -23.09 -0.58 -3.43
N ILE A 515 -24.17 -1.25 -3.01
CA ILE A 515 -24.06 -2.55 -2.34
C ILE A 515 -23.43 -3.59 -3.28
N LEU A 516 -23.86 -3.63 -4.53
CA LEU A 516 -23.29 -4.54 -5.53
C LEU A 516 -21.78 -4.31 -5.69
N MET A 517 -21.36 -3.07 -5.89
CA MET A 517 -19.96 -2.72 -6.15
C MET A 517 -19.07 -2.90 -4.92
N MET A 518 -19.45 -2.31 -3.78
CA MET A 518 -18.61 -2.28 -2.59
C MET A 518 -18.69 -3.60 -1.84
N LYS A 519 -19.89 -4.05 -1.47
CA LYS A 519 -20.08 -5.19 -0.57
C LYS A 519 -19.96 -6.54 -1.28
N ILE A 520 -20.63 -6.70 -2.42
CA ILE A 520 -20.75 -8.00 -3.10
C ILE A 520 -19.54 -8.28 -4.01
N ARG A 521 -19.10 -7.29 -4.80
CA ARG A 521 -18.00 -7.46 -5.77
C ARG A 521 -16.61 -7.17 -5.18
N ARG A 522 -16.52 -6.38 -4.10
CA ARG A 522 -15.23 -5.88 -3.56
C ARG A 522 -15.06 -5.96 -2.04
N ASN A 523 -15.85 -6.78 -1.34
CA ASN A 523 -15.67 -7.06 0.09
C ASN A 523 -15.52 -5.80 0.98
N CYS A 524 -16.32 -4.76 0.72
CA CYS A 524 -16.35 -3.47 1.41
C CYS A 524 -15.18 -2.52 1.13
N ASP A 525 -14.40 -2.73 0.06
CA ASP A 525 -13.41 -1.73 -0.39
C ASP A 525 -14.11 -0.45 -0.91
N SER A 526 -13.56 0.72 -0.60
CA SER A 526 -14.05 2.01 -1.13
C SER A 526 -13.89 2.07 -2.65
N ILE A 527 -14.86 2.71 -3.30
CA ILE A 527 -14.88 2.95 -4.75
C ILE A 527 -14.90 4.44 -5.09
N ASP A 528 -14.78 5.32 -4.11
CA ASP A 528 -15.09 6.76 -4.23
C ASP A 528 -14.20 7.45 -5.27
N LYS A 529 -12.96 6.97 -5.44
CA LYS A 529 -11.99 7.47 -6.44
C LYS A 529 -12.13 6.84 -7.83
N SER A 530 -13.14 6.01 -8.07
CA SER A 530 -13.38 5.36 -9.37
C SER A 530 -14.43 6.11 -10.19
N HIS A 531 -14.50 5.82 -11.50
CA HIS A 531 -15.50 6.42 -12.38
C HIS A 531 -16.92 6.07 -11.91
N VAL A 532 -17.17 4.79 -11.61
CA VAL A 532 -18.47 4.34 -11.09
C VAL A 532 -18.77 4.94 -9.71
N GLY A 533 -17.77 5.05 -8.82
CA GLY A 533 -17.96 5.69 -7.51
C GLY A 533 -18.42 7.13 -7.63
N ARG A 534 -17.68 7.93 -8.41
CA ARG A 534 -18.04 9.33 -8.72
C ARG A 534 -19.45 9.46 -9.30
N ILE A 535 -19.83 8.59 -10.24
CA ILE A 535 -21.19 8.58 -10.81
C ILE A 535 -22.25 8.30 -9.76
N LEU A 536 -22.03 7.32 -8.88
CA LEU A 536 -22.96 6.97 -7.80
C LEU A 536 -23.01 8.05 -6.69
N ASP A 537 -22.03 8.94 -6.62
CA ASP A 537 -21.99 10.15 -5.80
C ASP A 537 -22.49 11.40 -6.54
N SER A 538 -23.08 11.24 -7.75
CA SER A 538 -23.53 12.36 -8.61
C SER A 538 -22.42 13.35 -8.99
N THR A 539 -21.17 12.92 -8.95
CA THR A 539 -20.00 13.68 -9.43
C THR A 539 -19.78 13.39 -10.90
N SER A 540 -19.65 14.44 -11.72
CA SER A 540 -19.36 14.33 -13.14
C SER A 540 -17.95 13.83 -13.42
N LEU A 541 -17.76 13.21 -14.60
CA LEU A 541 -16.46 12.90 -15.17
C LEU A 541 -16.19 13.83 -16.35
N SER A 542 -14.96 14.35 -16.45
CA SER A 542 -14.52 15.17 -17.57
C SER A 542 -13.88 14.30 -18.67
N ALA A 543 -13.61 14.89 -19.84
CA ALA A 543 -12.88 14.17 -20.90
C ALA A 543 -11.47 13.74 -20.45
N GLU A 544 -10.83 14.52 -19.56
CA GLU A 544 -9.50 14.24 -19.01
C GLU A 544 -9.48 12.98 -18.14
N ASP A 545 -10.62 12.57 -17.56
CA ASP A 545 -10.73 11.33 -16.78
C ASP A 545 -10.55 10.06 -17.66
N PHE A 546 -10.54 10.21 -18.99
CA PHE A 546 -10.39 9.10 -19.95
C PHE A 546 -9.08 9.14 -20.75
N GLU A 547 -8.22 10.13 -20.50
CA GLU A 547 -6.85 10.24 -21.05
C GLU A 547 -5.82 9.53 -20.15
#